data_AF-A0A2X3EU39-F1
#
_entry.id   AF-A0A2X3EU39-F1
#
_cell.length_a   1.000
_cell.length_b   1.000
_cell.length_c   1.000
_cell.angle_alpha   90.00
_cell.angle_beta   90.00
_cell.angle_gamma   90.00
#
_symmetry.space_group_name_H-M   'P 1'
#
loop_
_entity.id
_entity.type
_entity.pdbx_description
1 polymer ?
#
loop_
_entity_poly.entity_id
_entity_poly.type
_entity_poly.pdbx_seq_one_letter_code
_entity_poly.pdbx_strand_id
1 'polypeptide(L)'
;MVLSYAACHHCENCLSNHPSACEDFNTLNFGGRREDGTTPYRLGDQDLSLFFGQSSFSQYVVTRASNAVVVDPEVDLTLLGPLGCGIQTGSGTVLNA
;
A
#
# COMPACT_ATOMS: atom_id res chain seq x y z
N MET A 1 -12.71 -3.81 1.66
CA MET A 1 -11.30 -3.63 2.07
C MET A 1 -10.80 -2.31 1.49
N VAL A 2 -9.78 -1.71 2.11
CA VAL A 2 -9.04 -0.58 1.54
C VAL A 2 -7.56 -0.95 1.42
N LEU A 3 -6.87 -0.33 0.48
CA LEU A 3 -5.46 -0.60 0.22
C LEU A 3 -4.61 0.52 0.80
N SER A 4 -3.46 0.16 1.36
CA SER A 4 -2.46 1.10 1.87
C SER A 4 -1.10 0.88 1.21
N TYR A 5 -0.10 1.67 1.62
CA TYR A 5 1.28 1.53 1.17
C TYR A 5 1.91 0.23 1.64
N ALA A 6 2.97 -0.20 0.96
CA ALA A 6 3.77 -1.35 1.34
C ALA A 6 4.79 -1.01 2.44
N ALA A 7 5.01 -1.95 3.35
CA ALA A 7 6.09 -1.95 4.33
C ALA A 7 6.71 -3.35 4.41
N CYS A 8 7.95 -3.47 4.90
CA CYS A 8 8.67 -4.75 4.90
C CYS A 8 8.28 -5.68 6.06
N HIS A 9 7.68 -5.13 7.12
CA HIS A 9 7.21 -5.88 8.29
C HIS A 9 8.30 -6.65 9.07
N HIS A 10 9.58 -6.39 8.80
CA HIS A 10 10.69 -7.03 9.51
C HIS A 10 11.79 -6.06 10.00
N CYS A 11 11.84 -4.81 9.52
CA CYS A 11 12.76 -3.81 10.06
C CYS A 11 12.30 -3.29 11.43
N GLU A 12 13.21 -2.66 12.18
CA GLU A 12 12.93 -2.18 13.54
C GLU A 12 11.74 -1.21 13.59
N ASN A 13 11.65 -0.30 12.61
CA ASN A 13 10.52 0.64 12.49
C ASN A 13 9.20 -0.10 12.29
N CYS A 14 9.17 -1.13 11.45
CA CYS A 14 7.96 -1.92 11.24
C CYS A 14 7.57 -2.73 12.48
N LEU A 15 8.55 -3.36 13.15
CA LEU A 15 8.32 -4.15 14.36
C LEU A 15 7.88 -3.29 15.55
N SER A 16 8.31 -2.02 15.57
CA SER A 16 7.89 -1.00 16.55
C SER A 16 6.60 -0.29 16.15
N ASN A 17 5.86 -0.80 15.17
CA ASN A 17 4.57 -0.27 14.71
C ASN A 17 4.64 1.14 14.06
N HIS A 18 5.76 1.46 13.41
CA HIS A 18 5.98 2.65 12.60
C HIS A 18 6.22 2.30 11.11
N PRO A 19 5.25 1.67 10.41
CA PRO A 19 5.43 1.20 9.03
C PRO A 19 5.63 2.35 8.02
N SER A 20 5.19 3.57 8.33
CA SER A 20 5.46 4.76 7.51
C SER A 20 6.95 5.15 7.49
N ALA A 21 7.73 4.68 8.48
CA ALA A 21 9.17 4.87 8.56
C ALA A 21 9.94 3.60 8.15
N CYS A 22 9.31 2.67 7.43
CA CYS A 22 9.95 1.46 6.95
C CYS A 22 11.26 1.77 6.20
N GLU A 23 12.34 1.07 6.53
CA GLU A 23 13.64 1.24 5.88
C GLU A 23 13.56 0.99 4.36
N ASP A 24 12.78 -0.01 3.94
CA ASP A 24 12.57 -0.37 2.54
C ASP A 24 11.41 0.40 1.87
N PHE A 25 10.86 1.44 2.51
CA PHE A 25 9.63 2.10 2.04
C PHE A 25 9.73 2.54 0.58
N ASN A 26 10.84 3.18 0.19
CA ASN A 26 11.01 3.69 -1.16
C ASN A 26 11.10 2.57 -2.20
N THR A 27 11.86 1.52 -1.91
CA THR A 27 11.99 0.35 -2.79
C THR A 27 10.62 -0.32 -3.00
N LEU A 28 9.86 -0.51 -1.92
CA LEU A 28 8.58 -1.21 -1.97
C LEU A 28 7.47 -0.40 -2.67
N ASN A 29 7.47 0.93 -2.53
CA ASN A 29 6.39 1.78 -3.03
C ASN A 29 6.71 2.47 -4.37
N PHE A 30 7.99 2.69 -4.68
CA PHE A 30 8.44 3.40 -5.87
C PHE A 30 9.42 2.59 -6.75
N GLY A 31 9.86 1.41 -6.31
CA GLY A 31 10.80 0.58 -7.07
C GLY A 31 10.22 -0.08 -8.33
N GLY A 32 8.90 0.01 -8.55
CA GLY A 32 8.28 -0.42 -9.81
C GLY A 32 8.11 -1.93 -9.97
N ARG A 33 8.63 -2.75 -9.07
CA ARG A 33 8.59 -4.21 -9.12
C ARG A 33 8.30 -4.79 -7.74
N ARG A 34 7.93 -6.07 -7.70
CA ARG A 34 7.91 -6.83 -6.44
C ARG A 34 9.33 -7.07 -5.96
N GLU A 35 9.47 -7.51 -4.71
CA GLU A 35 10.77 -7.86 -4.12
C GLU A 35 11.48 -9.01 -4.85
N ASP A 36 10.72 -9.89 -5.51
CA ASP A 36 11.26 -10.96 -6.37
C ASP A 36 11.60 -10.46 -7.79
N GLY A 37 11.48 -9.16 -8.06
CA GLY A 37 11.72 -8.53 -9.36
C GLY A 37 10.58 -8.69 -10.38
N THR A 38 9.53 -9.46 -10.06
CA THR A 38 8.43 -9.71 -10.99
C THR A 38 7.39 -8.59 -11.00
N THR A 39 6.51 -8.59 -12.01
CA THR A 39 5.26 -7.82 -12.01
C THR A 39 4.09 -8.74 -12.33
N PRO A 40 2.92 -8.57 -11.67
CA PRO A 40 1.70 -9.27 -12.07
C PRO A 40 1.01 -8.63 -13.28
N TYR A 41 1.44 -7.45 -13.71
CA TYR A 41 0.71 -6.65 -14.69
C TYR A 41 1.46 -6.58 -16.01
N ARG A 42 0.76 -6.93 -17.09
CA ARG A 42 1.29 -6.90 -18.45
C ARG A 42 0.26 -6.31 -19.40
N LEU A 43 0.70 -5.48 -20.34
CA LEU A 43 -0.11 -4.96 -21.43
C LEU A 43 0.46 -5.48 -22.75
N GLY A 44 -0.23 -6.45 -23.36
CA GLY A 44 0.34 -7.21 -24.48
C GLY A 44 1.59 -7.96 -24.02
N ASP A 45 2.74 -7.62 -24.62
CA ASP A 45 4.05 -8.18 -24.27
C ASP A 45 4.90 -7.26 -23.38
N GLN A 46 4.35 -6.12 -22.96
CA GLN A 46 5.05 -5.17 -22.11
C GLN A 46 4.67 -5.33 -20.64
N ASP A 47 5.67 -5.55 -19.80
CA ASP A 47 5.52 -5.49 -18.34
C ASP A 47 5.20 -4.07 -17.87
N LEU A 48 4.25 -3.95 -16.94
CA LEU A 48 3.88 -2.69 -16.29
C LEU A 48 4.51 -2.59 -14.90
N SER A 49 4.95 -1.39 -14.55
CA SER A 49 5.50 -1.11 -13.22
C SER A 49 4.43 -1.06 -12.14
N LEU A 50 4.82 -1.43 -10.93
CA LEU A 50 4.04 -1.29 -9.71
C LEU A 50 4.17 0.11 -9.10
N PHE A 51 3.13 0.54 -8.40
CA PHE A 51 3.13 1.77 -7.63
C PHE A 51 2.45 1.55 -6.27
N PHE A 52 3.10 2.00 -5.20
CA PHE A 52 2.63 1.88 -3.82
C PHE A 52 2.36 0.43 -3.34
N GLY A 53 2.90 -0.57 -4.04
CA GLY A 53 2.63 -1.98 -3.78
C GLY A 53 1.18 -2.43 -4.01
N GLN A 54 0.33 -1.57 -4.59
CA GLN A 54 -1.10 -1.85 -4.78
C GLN A 54 -1.65 -1.50 -6.17
N SER A 55 -1.13 -0.46 -6.86
CA SER A 55 -1.53 -0.08 -8.23
C SER A 55 -3.06 -0.08 -8.47
N SER A 56 -3.82 0.56 -7.59
CA SER A 56 -5.30 0.54 -7.52
C SER A 56 -6.05 1.19 -8.67
N PHE A 57 -5.37 1.77 -9.65
CA PHE A 57 -6.01 2.30 -10.86
C PHE A 57 -6.26 1.18 -11.88
N SER A 58 -6.89 0.10 -11.42
CA SER A 58 -7.23 -1.10 -12.17
C SER A 58 -8.51 -1.72 -11.58
N GLN A 59 -9.29 -2.42 -12.41
CA GLN A 59 -10.48 -3.15 -11.93
C GLN A 59 -10.12 -4.28 -10.98
N TYR A 60 -8.92 -4.86 -11.12
CA TYR A 60 -8.38 -5.90 -10.26
C TYR A 60 -6.95 -5.58 -9.87
N VAL A 61 -6.58 -5.93 -8.65
CA VAL A 61 -5.23 -5.75 -8.13
C VAL A 61 -4.69 -7.05 -7.54
N VAL A 62 -3.38 -7.26 -7.68
CA VAL A 62 -2.65 -8.31 -6.97
C VAL A 62 -1.68 -7.65 -6.00
N THR A 63 -2.05 -7.63 -4.74
CA THR A 63 -1.27 -7.02 -3.66
C THR A 63 -1.01 -8.02 -2.52
N ARG A 64 -0.16 -7.65 -1.58
CA ARG A 64 0.09 -8.47 -0.38
C ARG A 64 -1.06 -8.32 0.60
N ALA A 65 -1.35 -9.37 1.34
CA ALA A 65 -2.35 -9.34 2.41
C ALA A 65 -2.06 -8.23 3.43
N SER A 66 -0.78 -7.96 3.71
CA SER A 66 -0.33 -6.87 4.58
C SER A 66 -0.70 -5.47 4.10
N ASN A 67 -0.96 -5.29 2.80
CA ASN A 67 -1.35 -4.01 2.21
C ASN A 67 -2.87 -3.85 2.11
N ALA A 68 -3.64 -4.89 2.44
CA ALA A 68 -5.09 -4.91 2.37
C ALA A 68 -5.70 -4.85 3.77
N VAL A 69 -6.33 -3.74 4.10
CA VAL A 69 -7.03 -3.56 5.37
C VAL A 69 -8.48 -3.99 5.19
N VAL A 70 -8.87 -5.04 5.91
CA VAL A 70 -10.26 -5.47 5.98
C VAL A 70 -11.05 -4.41 6.74
N VAL A 71 -12.19 -4.01 6.18
CA VAL A 71 -13.11 -3.04 6.76
C VAL A 71 -14.46 -3.70 6.92
N ASP A 72 -15.29 -3.17 7.81
CA ASP A 72 -16.66 -3.63 8.02
C ASP A 72 -17.43 -3.61 6.68
N PRO A 73 -18.09 -4.72 6.28
CA PRO A 73 -18.82 -4.81 5.02
C PRO A 73 -20.02 -3.86 4.93
N GLU A 74 -20.55 -3.37 6.06
CA GLU A 74 -21.70 -2.45 6.11
C GLU A 74 -21.31 -1.00 5.81
N VAL A 75 -20.00 -0.70 5.71
CA VAL A 75 -19.50 0.65 5.46
C VAL A 75 -19.37 0.92 3.95
N ASP A 76 -19.84 2.09 3.52
CA ASP A 76 -19.72 2.53 2.13
C ASP A 76 -18.25 2.71 1.72
N LEU A 77 -17.76 1.79 0.87
CA LEU A 77 -16.39 1.79 0.37
C LEU A 77 -16.02 3.06 -0.41
N THR A 78 -16.99 3.77 -1.00
CA THR A 78 -16.72 5.01 -1.75
C THR A 78 -16.19 6.12 -0.83
N LEU A 79 -16.53 6.06 0.46
CA LEU A 79 -16.06 7.00 1.48
C LEU A 79 -14.70 6.60 2.07
N LEU A 80 -14.28 5.34 1.90
CA LEU A 80 -13.08 4.80 2.55
C LEU A 80 -11.82 4.92 1.69
N GLY A 81 -11.94 5.21 0.39
CA GLY A 81 -10.79 5.40 -0.50
C GLY A 81 -9.71 6.35 0.05
N PRO A 82 -10.07 7.52 0.62
CA PRO A 82 -9.12 8.44 1.23
C PRO A 82 -8.40 7.91 2.49
N LEU A 83 -8.93 6.90 3.18
CA LEU A 83 -8.31 6.33 4.39
C LEU A 83 -7.02 5.56 4.09
N GLY A 84 -6.83 5.08 2.86
CA GLY A 84 -5.64 4.31 2.48
C GLY A 84 -4.34 5.13 2.42
N CYS A 85 -4.42 6.47 2.40
CA CYS A 85 -3.25 7.35 2.34
C CYS A 85 -3.52 8.77 2.89
N GLY A 86 -4.49 9.48 2.29
CA GLY A 86 -4.70 10.92 2.53
C GLY A 86 -5.15 11.25 3.95
N ILE A 87 -6.11 10.50 4.49
CA ILE A 87 -6.58 10.73 5.86
C ILE A 87 -5.53 10.24 6.87
N GLN A 88 -4.87 9.10 6.63
CA GLN A 88 -3.86 8.55 7.55
C GLN A 88 -2.73 9.56 7.79
N THR A 89 -2.28 10.24 6.73
CA THR A 89 -1.29 11.32 6.82
C THR A 89 -1.83 12.52 7.63
N GLY A 90 -3.05 12.97 7.34
CA GLY A 90 -3.65 14.13 8.01
C GLY A 90 -4.01 13.91 9.48
N SER A 91 -4.57 12.75 9.83
CA SER A 91 -4.87 12.40 11.23
C SER A 91 -3.60 12.19 12.05
N GLY A 92 -2.52 11.69 11.45
CA GLY A 92 -1.22 11.59 12.12
C GLY A 92 -0.66 12.95 12.55
N THR A 93 -0.88 14.00 11.75
CA THR A 93 -0.49 15.37 12.09
C THR A 93 -1.30 15.95 13.27
N VAL A 94 -2.59 15.62 13.38
CA VAL A 94 -3.45 16.14 14.46
C VAL A 94 -3.26 15.39 15.78
N LEU A 95 -3.03 14.07 15.72
CA LEU A 95 -2.90 13.23 16.92
C LEU A 95 -1.50 13.27 17.57
N ASN A 96 -0.49 13.80 16.87
CA ASN A 96 0.87 14.01 17.38
C ASN A 96 1.24 15.49 17.55
N ALA A 97 0.24 16.38 17.66
CA ALA A 97 0.43 17.78 18.03
C ALA A 97 0.59 17.93 19.55
#